data_AF-A0A8X7V2Q0-F1
#
_entry.id   AF-A0A8X7V2Q0-F1
#
_cell.length_a   1.000
_cell.length_b   1.000
_cell.length_c   1.000
_cell.angle_alpha   90.00
_cell.angle_beta   90.00
_cell.angle_gamma   90.00
#
_symmetry.space_group_name_H-M   'P 1'
#
loop_
_entity.id
_entity.type
_entity.pdbx_description
1 polymer ?
#
loop_
_entity_poly.entity_id
_entity_poly.type
_entity_poly.pdbx_seq_one_letter_code
_entity_poly.pdbx_strand_id
1 'polypeptide(L)'
;MATSGFKHLVVVKFKEDAKVDEILKGLENLVSQIDSVKSFEWGEDNESHEMLRQGFTHAFSMTFENKDAYVSFTSHPLHVEFSAAFTAVIDKIVLLDFTVAAVKSAVVGAP
;
A
#
# COMPACT_ATOMS: atom_id res chain seq x y z
N MET A 1 -13.03 11.35 -19.22
CA MET A 1 -12.15 10.27 -18.72
C MET A 1 -12.77 9.77 -17.43
N ALA A 2 -13.25 8.53 -17.38
CA ALA A 2 -13.81 7.99 -16.13
C ALA A 2 -12.65 7.76 -15.16
N THR A 3 -12.49 8.64 -14.18
CA THR A 3 -11.58 8.48 -13.05
C THR A 3 -12.20 7.46 -12.11
N SER A 4 -11.73 6.22 -12.15
CA SER A 4 -12.39 5.09 -11.48
C SER A 4 -11.89 4.82 -10.05
N GLY A 5 -11.01 5.65 -9.51
CA GLY A 5 -10.53 5.55 -8.13
C GLY A 5 -9.22 6.30 -7.89
N PHE A 6 -8.78 6.32 -6.64
CA PHE A 6 -7.47 6.84 -6.23
C PHE A 6 -6.63 5.67 -5.75
N LYS A 7 -5.39 5.55 -6.23
CA LYS A 7 -4.49 4.45 -5.86
C LYS A 7 -3.29 5.01 -5.11
N HIS A 8 -3.03 4.41 -3.96
CA HIS A 8 -1.89 4.67 -3.10
C HIS A 8 -1.00 3.43 -3.11
N LEU A 9 0.16 3.54 -3.75
CA LEU A 9 1.13 2.46 -3.83
C LEU A 9 2.34 2.82 -2.97
N VAL A 10 2.69 1.95 -2.05
CA VAL A 10 3.78 2.12 -1.09
C VAL A 10 4.76 0.99 -1.29
N VAL A 11 5.97 1.31 -1.69
CA VAL A 11 7.07 0.35 -1.82
C VAL A 11 8.08 0.65 -0.74
N VAL A 12 8.40 -0.35 0.07
CA VAL A 12 9.30 -0.18 1.20
C VAL A 12 10.41 -1.20 1.20
N LYS A 13 11.54 -0.76 1.73
CA LYS A 13 12.63 -1.59 2.17
C LYS A 13 12.60 -1.56 3.68
N PHE A 14 12.34 -2.72 4.27
CA PHE A 14 12.48 -2.90 5.70
C PHE A 14 13.94 -3.08 6.10
N LYS A 15 14.24 -2.73 7.35
CA LYS A 15 15.51 -3.10 7.99
C LYS A 15 15.52 -4.62 8.24
N GLU A 16 16.70 -5.24 8.34
CA GLU A 16 16.83 -6.69 8.59
C GLU A 16 16.17 -7.15 9.90
N ASP A 17 16.00 -6.24 10.85
CA ASP A 17 15.35 -6.48 12.15
C ASP A 17 13.88 -6.00 12.19
N ALA A 18 13.30 -5.67 11.04
CA ALA A 18 11.92 -5.25 10.97
C ALA A 18 10.97 -6.43 11.14
N LYS A 19 10.00 -6.28 12.04
CA LYS A 19 8.92 -7.25 12.23
C LYS A 19 7.81 -7.03 11.20
N VAL A 20 8.04 -7.53 9.98
CA VAL A 20 7.06 -7.45 8.88
C VAL A 20 5.71 -8.05 9.28
N ASP A 21 5.68 -9.18 9.99
CA ASP A 21 4.43 -9.78 10.47
C ASP A 21 3.58 -8.86 11.36
N GLU A 22 4.20 -8.07 12.25
CA GLU A 22 3.47 -7.13 13.11
C GLU A 22 2.90 -5.96 12.27
N ILE A 23 3.67 -5.51 11.30
CA ILE A 23 3.28 -4.47 10.34
C ILE A 23 2.09 -4.94 9.50
N LEU A 24 2.14 -6.16 8.98
CA LEU A 24 1.08 -6.75 8.16
C LEU A 24 -0.21 -6.90 8.95
N LYS A 25 -0.14 -7.42 10.18
CA LYS A 25 -1.30 -7.46 11.08
C LYS A 25 -1.85 -6.06 11.38
N GLY A 26 -0.98 -5.08 11.55
CA GLY A 26 -1.38 -3.68 11.71
C GLY A 26 -2.12 -3.14 10.49
N LEU A 27 -1.64 -3.42 9.28
CA LEU A 27 -2.29 -3.05 8.02
C LEU A 27 -3.63 -3.74 7.83
N GLU A 28 -3.72 -5.05 8.07
CA GLU A 28 -4.97 -5.80 7.98
C GLU A 28 -6.01 -5.24 8.94
N ASN A 29 -5.61 -4.98 10.19
CA ASN A 29 -6.50 -4.39 11.20
C ASN A 29 -6.90 -2.95 10.85
N LEU A 30 -6.01 -2.19 10.24
CA LEU A 30 -6.25 -0.82 9.83
C LEU A 30 -7.21 -0.75 8.64
N VAL A 31 -7.00 -1.58 7.62
CA VAL A 31 -7.90 -1.69 6.45
C VAL A 31 -9.27 -2.21 6.88
N SER A 32 -9.31 -3.19 7.80
CA SER A 32 -10.56 -3.71 8.37
C SER A 32 -11.38 -2.65 9.12
N GLN A 33 -10.71 -1.66 9.73
CA GLN A 33 -11.38 -0.55 10.42
C GLN A 33 -11.73 0.63 9.51
N ILE A 34 -11.17 0.68 8.29
CA ILE A 34 -11.39 1.79 7.37
C ILE A 34 -12.22 1.32 6.18
N ASP A 35 -13.55 1.48 6.32
CA ASP A 35 -14.54 1.18 5.27
C ASP A 35 -14.32 1.97 3.97
N SER A 36 -13.49 3.03 4.01
CA SER A 36 -13.14 3.86 2.86
C SER A 36 -12.13 3.20 1.90
N VAL A 37 -11.44 2.13 2.32
CA VAL A 37 -10.53 1.37 1.47
C VAL A 37 -11.34 0.36 0.67
N LYS A 38 -11.38 0.50 -0.66
CA LYS A 38 -12.09 -0.45 -1.53
C LYS A 38 -11.35 -1.75 -1.74
N SER A 39 -10.03 -1.66 -1.85
CA SER A 39 -9.18 -2.82 -2.06
C SER A 39 -7.82 -2.53 -1.46
N PHE A 40 -7.31 -3.51 -0.74
CA PHE A 40 -5.96 -3.50 -0.21
C PHE A 40 -5.27 -4.77 -0.68
N GLU A 41 -4.14 -4.57 -1.34
CA GLU A 41 -3.31 -5.64 -1.87
C GLU A 41 -1.90 -5.38 -1.34
N TRP A 42 -1.22 -6.42 -0.90
CA TRP A 42 0.18 -6.32 -0.50
C TRP A 42 0.91 -7.57 -0.96
N GLY A 43 2.22 -7.43 -1.12
CA GLY A 43 3.08 -8.54 -1.49
C GLY A 43 4.51 -8.29 -1.05
N GLU A 44 5.17 -9.37 -0.66
CA GLU A 44 6.62 -9.41 -0.61
C GLU A 44 7.12 -9.66 -2.03
N ASP A 45 8.03 -8.80 -2.48
CA ASP A 45 8.76 -9.08 -3.70
C ASP A 45 9.69 -10.25 -3.40
N ASN A 46 9.47 -11.42 -4.00
CA ASN A 46 10.36 -12.60 -3.86
C ASN A 46 10.82 -13.15 -5.21
N GLU A 47 10.11 -12.80 -6.28
CA GLU A 47 10.36 -13.30 -7.63
C GLU A 47 11.20 -12.37 -8.49
N SER A 48 11.42 -11.10 -8.09
CA SER A 48 12.16 -10.17 -8.93
C SER A 48 13.67 -10.31 -8.80
N HIS A 49 14.37 -10.11 -9.93
CA HIS A 49 15.83 -10.20 -10.00
C HIS A 49 16.48 -9.16 -9.07
N GLU A 50 17.41 -9.60 -8.21
CA GLU A 50 18.10 -8.75 -7.21
C GLU A 50 18.62 -7.41 -7.77
N MET A 51 19.04 -7.36 -9.05
CA MET A 51 19.50 -6.12 -9.70
C MET A 51 18.44 -5.03 -9.82
N LEU A 52 17.16 -5.38 -9.96
CA LEU A 52 16.05 -4.42 -10.17
C LEU A 52 15.35 -4.05 -8.87
N ARG A 53 15.49 -4.86 -7.82
CA ARG A 53 14.87 -4.61 -6.51
C ARG A 53 15.29 -3.28 -5.91
N GLN A 54 16.47 -2.77 -6.25
CA GLN A 54 17.07 -1.58 -5.62
C GLN A 54 17.07 -1.65 -4.07
N GLY A 55 16.98 -2.86 -3.53
CA GLY A 55 16.83 -3.17 -2.12
C GLY A 55 15.40 -3.13 -1.57
N PHE A 56 14.35 -2.81 -2.33
CA PHE A 56 12.97 -2.89 -1.87
C PHE A 56 12.53 -4.33 -1.63
N THR A 57 11.77 -4.52 -0.57
CA THR A 57 11.34 -5.85 -0.13
C THR A 57 9.84 -6.05 -0.24
N HIS A 58 9.06 -5.01 0.01
CA HIS A 58 7.61 -5.12 0.08
C HIS A 58 6.92 -4.02 -0.71
N ALA A 59 5.76 -4.36 -1.28
CA ALA A 59 4.86 -3.45 -1.94
C ALA A 59 3.45 -3.56 -1.36
N PHE A 60 2.85 -2.41 -1.10
CA PHE A 60 1.49 -2.25 -0.63
C PHE A 60 0.74 -1.39 -1.64
N SER A 61 -0.48 -1.77 -1.96
CA SER A 61 -1.31 -1.16 -2.99
C SER A 61 -2.71 -1.00 -2.42
N MET A 62 -3.10 0.22 -2.14
CA MET A 62 -4.42 0.57 -1.63
C MET A 62 -5.21 1.28 -2.72
N THR A 63 -6.45 0.88 -2.91
CA THR A 63 -7.38 1.52 -3.83
C THR A 63 -8.52 2.13 -3.02
N PHE A 64 -8.72 3.43 -3.21
CA PHE A 64 -9.75 4.23 -2.60
C PHE A 64 -10.80 4.61 -3.65
N GLU A 65 -12.03 4.83 -3.19
CA GLU A 65 -13.12 5.25 -4.09
C GLU A 65 -12.87 6.66 -4.66
N ASN A 66 -12.35 7.57 -3.85
CA ASN A 66 -12.12 8.96 -4.21
C ASN A 66 -10.99 9.56 -3.38
N LYS A 67 -10.63 10.82 -3.66
CA LYS A 67 -9.59 11.52 -2.91
C LYS A 67 -9.99 11.78 -1.44
N ASP A 68 -11.27 11.98 -1.16
CA ASP A 68 -11.77 12.25 0.20
C ASP A 68 -11.61 11.04 1.13
N ALA A 69 -11.79 9.83 0.59
CA ALA A 69 -11.51 8.56 1.25
C ALA A 69 -10.02 8.44 1.60
N TYR A 70 -9.12 8.81 0.69
CA TYR A 70 -7.68 8.86 0.95
C TYR A 70 -7.32 9.91 2.02
N VAL A 71 -7.94 11.10 1.98
CA VAL A 71 -7.71 12.14 3.00
C VAL A 71 -8.20 11.70 4.37
N SER A 72 -9.37 11.04 4.44
CA SER A 72 -9.92 10.47 5.66
C SER A 72 -9.00 9.38 6.22
N PHE A 73 -8.48 8.51 5.35
CA PHE A 73 -7.52 7.47 5.70
C PHE A 73 -6.22 8.05 6.26
N THR A 74 -5.62 9.02 5.55
CA THR A 74 -4.35 9.63 5.98
C THR A 74 -4.48 10.42 7.28
N SER A 75 -5.66 11.00 7.53
CA SER A 75 -5.97 11.74 8.77
C SER A 75 -6.43 10.85 9.93
N HIS A 76 -6.64 9.55 9.68
CA HIS A 76 -7.14 8.64 10.70
C HIS A 76 -6.04 8.40 11.76
N PRO A 77 -6.34 8.47 13.07
CA PRO A 77 -5.36 8.30 14.13
C PRO A 77 -4.62 6.96 14.03
N LEU A 78 -5.34 5.89 13.67
CA LEU A 78 -4.74 4.57 13.41
C LEU A 78 -3.68 4.59 12.32
N HIS A 79 -3.91 5.34 11.23
CA HIS A 79 -2.94 5.47 10.14
C HIS A 79 -1.73 6.28 10.58
N VAL A 80 -1.92 7.35 11.36
CA VAL A 80 -0.82 8.17 11.87
C VAL A 80 0.06 7.36 12.83
N GLU A 81 -0.53 6.64 13.77
CA GLU A 81 0.19 5.76 14.69
C GLU A 81 0.93 4.65 13.94
N PHE A 82 0.25 4.02 12.98
CA PHE A 82 0.85 2.99 12.14
C PHE A 82 1.99 3.55 11.29
N SER A 83 1.81 4.70 10.64
CA SER A 83 2.82 5.36 9.82
C SER A 83 4.09 5.68 10.61
N ALA A 84 3.95 6.09 11.88
CA ALA A 84 5.08 6.31 12.77
C ALA A 84 5.84 5.00 13.08
N ALA A 85 5.12 3.94 13.45
CA ALA A 85 5.72 2.62 13.70
C ALA A 85 6.36 2.03 12.44
N PHE A 86 5.68 2.16 11.31
CA PHE A 86 6.11 1.71 9.99
C PHE A 86 7.40 2.42 9.55
N THR A 87 7.45 3.74 9.67
CA THR A 87 8.64 4.52 9.31
C THR A 87 9.84 4.20 10.20
N ALA A 88 9.64 3.81 11.46
CA ALA A 88 10.73 3.46 12.38
C ALA A 88 11.52 2.20 11.94
N VAL A 89 10.82 1.22 11.37
CA VAL A 89 11.36 -0.07 10.92
C VAL A 89 11.74 -0.11 9.44
N ILE A 90 11.48 0.98 8.72
CA ILE A 90 11.81 1.15 7.30
C ILE A 90 13.21 1.74 7.13
N ASP A 91 13.93 1.22 6.15
CA ASP A 91 15.20 1.76 5.65
C ASP A 91 14.97 2.69 4.45
N LYS A 92 14.09 2.31 3.52
CA LYS A 92 13.66 3.16 2.38
C LYS A 92 12.18 3.04 2.12
N ILE A 93 11.54 4.15 1.78
CA ILE A 93 10.13 4.20 1.41
C ILE A 93 9.94 5.02 0.15
N VAL A 94 9.08 4.53 -0.72
CA VAL A 94 8.58 5.22 -1.92
C VAL A 94 7.07 5.15 -1.88
N LEU A 95 6.42 6.32 -1.93
CA LEU A 95 4.97 6.41 -2.01
C LEU A 95 4.59 7.02 -3.36
N LEU A 96 3.60 6.40 -4.00
CA LEU A 96 3.09 6.74 -5.31
C LEU A 96 1.58 6.90 -5.20
N ASP A 97 1.16 8.15 -5.19
CA ASP A 97 -0.23 8.55 -5.09
C ASP A 97 -0.72 9.06 -6.44
N PHE A 98 -1.67 8.34 -7.05
CA PHE A 98 -2.17 8.73 -8.36
C PHE A 98 -3.64 8.36 -8.56
N THR A 99 -4.35 9.20 -9.31
CA THR A 99 -5.70 8.92 -9.76
C THR A 99 -5.66 7.83 -10.82
N VAL A 100 -6.45 6.77 -10.65
CA VAL A 100 -6.52 5.66 -11.60
C VAL A 100 -7.26 6.11 -12.86
N ALA A 101 -6.50 6.35 -13.91
CA ALA A 101 -7.03 6.45 -15.27
C ALA A 101 -7.06 5.05 -15.87
N ALA A 102 -8.16 4.33 -15.71
CA ALA A 102 -8.32 3.01 -16.29
C ALA A 102 -8.48 3.12 -17.82
N VAL A 103 -7.41 2.83 -18.57
CA VAL A 103 -7.40 2.82 -20.04
C VAL A 103 -7.69 1.43 -20.60
N LYS A 104 -7.46 0.38 -19.81
CA LYS A 104 -7.79 -1.02 -20.12
C LYS A 104 -8.41 -1.64 -18.87
N SER A 105 -9.60 -2.23 -18.98
CA SER A 105 -10.20 -2.95 -17.84
C SER A 105 -9.24 -4.03 -17.37
N ALA A 106 -9.08 -4.16 -16.05
CA ALA A 106 -8.37 -5.28 -15.47
C ALA A 106 -9.02 -6.56 -16.01
N VAL A 107 -8.28 -7.32 -16.81
CA VAL A 107 -8.67 -8.65 -17.22
C VAL A 107 -8.65 -9.47 -15.93
N VAL A 108 -9.81 -9.63 -15.31
CA VAL A 108 -10.04 -10.68 -14.33
C VAL A 108 -9.64 -11.97 -15.03
N GLY A 109 -8.67 -12.67 -14.44
CA GLY A 109 -8.02 -13.82 -15.03
C GLY A 109 -9.02 -14.80 -15.65
N ALA A 110 -8.69 -15.27 -16.85
CA ALA A 110 -9.25 -16.51 -17.36
C ALA A 110 -8.79 -17.67 -16.44
N PRO A 111 -9.65 -18.68 -16.21
CA PRO A 111 -9.41 -19.79 -15.29
C PRO A 111 -8.26 -20.71 -15.71
#